data_AF-B7FM05-F1
#
_entry.id   AF-B7FM05-F1
#
_cell.length_a   1.000
_cell.length_b   1.000
_cell.length_c   1.000
_cell.angle_alpha   90.00
_cell.angle_beta   90.00
_cell.angle_gamma   90.00
#
_symmetry.space_group_name_H-M   'P 1'
#
loop_
_entity.id
_entity.type
_entity.pdbx_description
1 polymer ?
#
loop_
_entity_poly.entity_id
_entity_poly.type
_entity_poly.pdbx_seq_one_letter_code
_entity_poly.pdbx_strand_id
1 'polypeptide(L)'
;MSILSTIASFLGFGIGTSLGLLIGYFMFIYFESIDVKDPTFTPLVEQEAKTVQQLLPEIPLWIKNPDYDRLDWLNKFVECMWPYLNKAICKTTRTIAKPIIAEQIPKYKIDSVEFEELNLGSLPPTFQGMKVYSTDEKELIMELSMKWAGNPNIIVAVKAFGLRATVQLLICKCLLLRA
;
A
#
# COMPACT_ATOMS: atom_id res chain seq x y z
N MET A 1 -38.18 49.43 -35.69
CA MET A 1 -36.82 49.66 -35.13
C MET A 1 -36.34 48.56 -34.18
N SER A 2 -37.19 47.66 -33.64
CA SER A 2 -36.79 46.73 -32.56
C SER A 2 -36.28 45.33 -33.03
N ILE A 3 -36.68 44.85 -34.20
CA ILE A 3 -36.28 43.51 -34.70
C ILE A 3 -34.82 43.49 -35.19
N LEU A 4 -34.37 44.56 -35.84
CA LEU A 4 -32.99 44.70 -36.33
C LEU A 4 -31.97 44.72 -35.19
N SER A 5 -32.29 45.37 -34.05
CA SER A 5 -31.42 45.38 -32.88
C SER A 5 -31.29 44.00 -32.24
N THR A 6 -32.37 43.23 -32.15
CA THR A 6 -32.34 41.87 -31.58
C THR A 6 -31.51 40.90 -32.45
N ILE A 7 -31.61 41.02 -33.78
CA ILE A 7 -30.81 40.21 -34.71
C ILE A 7 -29.33 40.60 -34.62
N ALA A 8 -29.02 41.90 -34.52
CA ALA A 8 -27.65 42.39 -34.35
C ALA A 8 -27.01 41.88 -33.04
N SER A 9 -27.76 41.82 -31.94
CA SER A 9 -27.27 41.28 -30.66
C SER A 9 -26.97 39.78 -30.74
N PHE A 10 -27.81 39.00 -31.44
CA PHE A 10 -27.60 37.55 -31.57
C PHE A 10 -26.37 37.24 -32.44
N LEU A 11 -26.17 38.01 -33.52
CA LEU A 11 -24.98 37.91 -34.36
C LEU A 11 -23.70 38.36 -33.63
N GLY A 12 -23.77 39.46 -32.88
CA GLY A 12 -22.66 39.97 -32.09
C GLY A 12 -22.21 39.00 -31.00
N PHE A 13 -23.15 38.35 -30.31
CA PHE A 13 -22.84 37.34 -29.29
C PHE A 13 -22.21 36.08 -29.89
N GLY A 14 -22.74 35.58 -31.01
CA GLY A 14 -22.19 34.42 -31.69
C GLY A 14 -20.75 34.64 -32.16
N ILE A 15 -20.49 35.78 -32.82
CA ILE A 15 -19.15 36.13 -33.29
C ILE A 15 -18.21 36.35 -32.10
N GLY A 16 -18.64 37.10 -31.08
CA GLY A 16 -17.83 37.40 -29.90
C GLY A 16 -17.42 36.16 -29.10
N THR A 17 -18.34 35.20 -28.94
CA THR A 17 -18.06 33.98 -28.18
C THR A 17 -17.12 33.05 -28.95
N SER A 18 -17.27 32.96 -30.27
CA SER A 18 -16.37 32.17 -31.11
C SER A 18 -14.94 32.73 -31.15
N LEU A 19 -14.78 34.06 -31.26
CA LEU A 19 -13.46 34.70 -31.20
C LEU A 19 -12.83 34.57 -29.81
N GLY A 20 -13.62 34.75 -28.75
CA GLY A 20 -13.17 34.62 -27.37
C GLY A 20 -12.65 33.21 -27.05
N LEU A 21 -13.36 32.18 -27.49
CA LEU A 21 -12.91 30.80 -27.33
C LEU A 21 -11.66 30.48 -28.15
N LEU A 22 -11.54 31.02 -29.37
CA LEU A 22 -10.36 30.83 -30.21
C LEU A 22 -9.11 31.45 -29.57
N ILE A 23 -9.22 32.69 -29.09
CA ILE A 23 -8.13 33.41 -28.43
C ILE A 23 -7.76 32.73 -27.11
N GLY A 24 -8.76 32.34 -26.31
CA GLY A 24 -8.55 31.61 -25.06
C GLY A 24 -7.85 30.26 -25.28
N TYR A 25 -8.25 29.50 -26.30
CA TYR A 25 -7.61 28.23 -26.68
C TYR A 25 -6.14 28.43 -27.05
N PHE A 26 -5.82 29.42 -27.88
CA PHE A 26 -4.43 29.73 -28.25
C PHE A 26 -3.60 30.22 -27.06
N MET A 27 -4.18 31.04 -26.17
CA MET A 27 -3.49 31.52 -24.97
C MET A 27 -3.23 30.37 -23.98
N PHE A 28 -4.16 29.43 -23.83
CA PHE A 28 -4.00 28.25 -22.98
C PHE A 28 -2.87 27.33 -23.47
N ILE A 29 -2.81 27.05 -24.78
CA ILE A 29 -1.70 26.26 -25.36
C ILE A 29 -0.34 26.95 -25.16
N TYR A 30 -0.29 28.29 -25.27
CA TYR A 30 0.97 29.02 -25.04
C TYR A 30 1.39 29.01 -23.56
N PHE A 31 0.44 29.15 -22.63
CA PHE A 31 0.72 29.10 -21.18
C PHE A 31 1.09 27.69 -20.70
N GLU A 32 0.57 26.65 -21.36
CA GLU A 32 0.87 25.25 -21.08
C GLU A 32 1.96 24.68 -22.00
N SER A 33 2.88 25.52 -22.48
CA SER A 33 4.21 25.04 -22.82
C SER A 33 4.95 24.75 -21.51
N ILE A 34 4.56 23.63 -20.90
CA ILE A 34 5.32 22.98 -19.84
C ILE A 34 6.67 22.69 -20.48
N ASP A 35 7.64 23.54 -20.18
CA ASP A 35 9.04 23.31 -20.47
C ASP A 35 9.41 22.05 -19.69
N VAL A 36 9.21 20.89 -20.32
CA VAL A 36 9.64 19.60 -19.80
C VAL A 36 11.15 19.63 -19.94
N LYS A 37 11.80 20.27 -18.96
CA LYS A 37 13.21 20.08 -18.70
C LYS A 37 13.42 18.58 -18.59
N ASP A 38 14.17 18.03 -19.53
CA ASP A 38 14.71 16.68 -19.38
C ASP A 38 15.32 16.59 -17.99
N PRO A 39 15.00 15.56 -17.19
CA PRO A 39 15.60 15.40 -15.88
C PRO A 39 17.10 15.23 -16.10
N THR A 40 17.87 16.30 -15.85
CA THR A 40 19.32 16.23 -15.73
C THR A 40 19.60 15.24 -14.62
N PHE A 41 20.07 14.04 -14.99
CA PHE A 41 20.57 13.05 -14.04
C PHE A 41 21.81 13.62 -13.37
N THR A 42 21.60 14.42 -12.33
CA THR A 42 22.68 14.84 -11.46
C THR A 42 23.19 13.59 -10.74
N PRO A 43 24.51 13.35 -10.74
CA PRO A 43 25.08 12.25 -9.99
C PRO A 43 24.67 12.39 -8.51
N LEU A 44 24.44 11.26 -7.83
CA LEU A 44 23.98 11.19 -6.42
C LEU A 44 24.79 12.06 -5.44
N VAL A 45 25.99 12.47 -5.84
CA VAL A 45 26.89 13.37 -5.10
C VAL A 45 26.35 14.80 -4.99
N GLU A 46 25.54 15.27 -5.95
CA GLU A 46 24.97 16.63 -5.98
C GLU A 46 23.50 16.68 -5.57
N GLN A 47 22.90 15.52 -5.28
CA GLN A 47 21.48 15.45 -4.93
C GLN A 47 21.24 16.11 -3.57
N GLU A 48 20.27 17.03 -3.50
CA GLU A 48 19.93 17.75 -2.27
C GLU A 48 19.81 16.79 -1.09
N ALA A 49 20.42 17.14 0.06
CA ALA A 49 20.40 16.32 1.28
C ALA A 49 18.97 15.87 1.68
N LYS A 50 17.95 16.66 1.30
CA LYS A 50 16.54 16.37 1.51
C LYS A 50 16.02 15.17 0.70
N THR A 51 16.47 15.01 -0.55
CA THR A 51 16.10 13.87 -1.41
C THR A 51 16.80 12.60 -0.97
N VAL A 52 18.07 12.69 -0.56
CA VAL A 52 18.79 11.56 0.03
C VAL A 52 18.11 11.10 1.32
N GLN A 53 17.71 12.04 2.19
CA GLN A 53 16.96 11.73 3.42
C GLN A 53 15.62 11.04 3.15
N GLN A 54 14.95 11.35 2.05
CA GLN A 54 13.71 10.68 1.64
C GLN A 54 13.94 9.24 1.17
N LEU A 55 15.12 8.94 0.60
CA LEU A 55 15.48 7.60 0.14
C LEU A 55 16.09 6.73 1.25
N LEU A 56 16.61 7.34 2.32
CA LEU A 56 17.20 6.62 3.45
C LEU A 56 16.28 5.51 3.98
N PRO A 57 14.97 5.66 4.21
CA PRO A 57 14.12 4.59 4.72
C PRO A 57 14.03 3.35 3.82
N GLU A 58 14.18 3.52 2.51
CA GLU A 58 14.06 2.43 1.54
C GLU A 58 15.29 1.54 1.47
N ILE A 59 16.46 2.08 1.84
CA ILE A 59 17.72 1.34 1.85
C ILE A 59 17.62 0.14 2.84
N PRO A 60 18.00 -1.08 2.41
CA PRO A 60 18.05 -2.27 3.27
C PRO A 60 18.87 -2.08 4.55
N LEU A 61 18.46 -2.76 5.62
CA LEU A 61 19.12 -2.62 6.93
C LEU A 61 20.58 -3.08 6.92
N TRP A 62 20.92 -4.15 6.19
CA TRP A 62 22.29 -4.63 6.02
C TRP A 62 23.23 -3.64 5.31
N ILE A 63 22.70 -2.69 4.54
CA ILE A 63 23.50 -1.61 3.92
C ILE A 63 23.71 -0.47 4.93
N LYS A 64 22.70 -0.17 5.76
CA LYS A 64 22.78 0.90 6.75
C LYS A 64 23.65 0.52 7.94
N ASN A 65 23.56 -0.74 8.36
CA ASN A 65 24.16 -1.25 9.57
C ASN A 65 25.00 -2.48 9.23
N PRO A 66 26.33 -2.45 9.45
CA PRO A 66 27.21 -3.58 9.13
C PRO A 66 26.95 -4.81 10.01
N ASP A 67 26.26 -4.64 11.15
CA ASP A 67 25.91 -5.74 12.05
C ASP A 67 24.79 -6.67 11.52
N TYR A 68 24.16 -6.30 10.39
CA TYR A 68 23.05 -7.06 9.82
C TYR A 68 23.53 -7.90 8.65
N ASP A 69 23.33 -9.22 8.77
CA ASP A 69 23.62 -10.16 7.69
C ASP A 69 22.52 -10.21 6.64
N ARG A 70 22.91 -10.41 5.39
CA ARG A 70 21.98 -10.57 4.27
C ARG A 70 21.41 -11.99 4.23
N LEU A 71 20.10 -12.09 4.04
CA LEU A 71 19.35 -13.35 4.14
C LEU A 71 18.72 -13.79 2.81
N ASP A 72 19.45 -13.70 1.69
CA ASP A 72 18.90 -14.05 0.37
C ASP A 72 18.44 -15.51 0.27
N TRP A 73 19.20 -16.42 0.87
CA TRP A 73 18.88 -17.85 0.85
C TRP A 73 17.56 -18.12 1.58
N LEU A 74 17.30 -17.41 2.68
CA LEU A 74 16.07 -17.53 3.45
C LEU A 74 14.89 -16.97 2.68
N ASN A 75 15.08 -15.83 2.00
CA ASN A 75 14.05 -15.24 1.14
C ASN A 75 13.64 -16.22 0.02
N LYS A 76 14.61 -16.85 -0.67
CA LYS A 76 14.33 -17.88 -1.69
C LYS A 76 13.61 -19.09 -1.10
N PHE A 77 14.04 -19.54 0.08
CA PHE A 77 13.41 -20.66 0.77
C PHE A 77 11.94 -20.37 1.11
N VAL A 78 11.66 -19.20 1.69
CA VAL A 78 10.30 -18.81 2.06
C VAL A 78 9.43 -18.59 0.84
N GLU A 79 9.97 -18.06 -0.25
CA GLU A 79 9.27 -17.94 -1.53
C GLU A 79 8.79 -19.32 -2.05
N CYS A 80 9.67 -20.33 -2.06
CA CYS A 80 9.30 -21.69 -2.46
C CYS A 80 8.24 -22.31 -1.53
N MET A 81 8.30 -22.00 -0.23
CA MET A 81 7.42 -22.58 0.79
C MET A 81 6.10 -21.82 0.96
N TRP A 82 6.00 -20.59 0.44
CA TRP A 82 4.88 -19.68 0.71
C TRP A 82 3.49 -20.27 0.46
N PRO A 83 3.23 -21.01 -0.62
CA PRO A 83 1.89 -21.59 -0.85
C PRO A 83 1.46 -22.55 0.26
N TYR A 84 2.41 -23.26 0.87
CA TYR A 84 2.17 -24.19 1.97
C TYR A 84 2.06 -23.45 3.31
N LEU A 85 2.95 -22.48 3.54
CA LEU A 85 2.92 -21.63 4.72
C LEU A 85 1.62 -20.85 4.82
N ASN A 86 1.17 -20.25 3.72
CA ASN A 86 -0.10 -19.52 3.66
C ASN A 86 -1.27 -20.42 4.09
N LYS A 87 -1.37 -21.64 3.53
CA LYS A 87 -2.41 -22.61 3.93
C LYS A 87 -2.32 -23.00 5.41
N ALA A 88 -1.11 -23.28 5.90
CA ALA A 88 -0.89 -23.68 7.28
C ALA A 88 -1.23 -22.54 8.25
N ILE A 89 -0.76 -21.32 7.99
CA ILE A 89 -1.03 -20.14 8.81
C ILE A 89 -2.54 -19.86 8.80
N CYS A 90 -3.21 -19.88 7.64
CA CYS A 90 -4.65 -19.68 7.58
C CYS A 90 -5.43 -20.71 8.41
N LYS A 91 -5.01 -21.98 8.40
CA LYS A 91 -5.61 -23.03 9.23
C LYS A 91 -5.37 -22.79 10.73
N THR A 92 -4.15 -22.43 11.10
CA THR A 92 -3.78 -22.13 12.48
C THR A 92 -4.53 -20.91 12.99
N THR A 93 -4.58 -19.82 12.23
CA THR A 93 -5.34 -18.60 12.55
C THR A 93 -6.81 -18.90 12.76
N ARG A 94 -7.45 -19.70 11.89
CA ARG A 94 -8.84 -20.13 12.10
C ARG A 94 -9.01 -20.93 13.39
N THR A 95 -8.03 -21.76 13.74
CA THR A 95 -8.06 -22.59 14.96
C THR A 95 -7.93 -21.74 16.21
N ILE A 96 -7.03 -20.76 16.21
CA ILE A 96 -6.81 -19.83 17.33
C ILE A 96 -7.97 -18.83 17.47
N ALA A 97 -8.49 -18.32 16.35
CA ALA A 97 -9.54 -17.31 16.37
C ALA A 97 -10.91 -17.86 16.82
N LYS A 98 -11.21 -19.14 16.53
CA LYS A 98 -12.47 -19.79 16.94
C LYS A 98 -12.82 -19.62 18.43
N PRO A 99 -11.96 -20.00 19.39
CA PRO A 99 -12.27 -19.84 20.81
C PRO A 99 -12.38 -18.36 21.21
N ILE A 100 -11.50 -17.49 20.67
CA ILE A 100 -11.52 -16.04 20.96
C ILE A 100 -12.86 -15.42 20.54
N ILE A 101 -13.33 -15.76 19.34
CA ILE A 101 -14.61 -15.31 18.81
C ILE A 101 -15.75 -15.85 19.68
N ALA A 102 -15.73 -17.15 20.02
CA ALA A 102 -16.77 -17.79 20.82
C ALA A 102 -16.95 -17.12 22.19
N GLU A 103 -15.88 -16.63 22.81
CA GLU A 103 -15.96 -15.87 24.06
C GLU A 103 -16.59 -14.48 23.91
N GLN A 104 -16.47 -13.84 22.74
CA GLN A 104 -17.03 -12.50 22.50
C GLN A 104 -18.48 -12.55 21.99
N ILE A 105 -18.90 -13.61 21.30
CA ILE A 105 -20.28 -13.83 20.82
C ILE A 105 -21.35 -13.49 21.87
N PRO A 106 -21.32 -14.02 23.12
CA PRO A 106 -22.37 -13.76 24.11
C PRO A 106 -22.40 -12.30 24.58
N LYS A 107 -21.28 -11.57 24.53
CA LYS A 107 -21.20 -10.17 24.96
C LYS A 107 -21.93 -9.23 23.99
N TYR A 108 -21.94 -9.55 22.71
CA TYR A 108 -22.45 -8.68 21.65
C TYR A 108 -23.78 -9.16 21.05
N LYS A 109 -24.40 -10.22 21.60
CA LYS A 109 -25.65 -10.83 21.08
C LYS A 109 -25.56 -11.17 19.57
N ILE A 110 -24.41 -11.68 19.16
CA ILE A 110 -24.16 -12.15 17.79
C ILE A 110 -24.54 -13.63 17.72
N ASP A 111 -25.03 -14.12 16.58
CA ASP A 111 -25.39 -15.54 16.41
C ASP A 111 -24.16 -16.38 16.01
N SER A 112 -23.36 -15.90 15.06
CA SER A 112 -22.11 -16.55 14.64
C SER A 112 -21.16 -15.58 13.96
N VAL A 113 -19.85 -15.80 14.10
CA VAL A 113 -18.82 -15.13 13.28
C VAL A 113 -17.95 -16.20 12.64
N GLU A 114 -17.84 -16.16 11.32
CA GLU A 114 -17.10 -17.14 10.52
C GLU A 114 -16.19 -16.45 9.51
N PHE A 115 -15.01 -17.04 9.26
CA PHE A 115 -14.15 -16.62 8.16
C PHE A 115 -14.65 -17.27 6.87
N GLU A 116 -15.27 -16.50 5.97
CA GLU A 116 -15.62 -16.97 4.64
C GLU A 116 -14.35 -17.18 3.82
N GLU A 117 -13.51 -16.16 3.76
CA GLU A 117 -12.23 -16.19 3.07
C GLU A 117 -11.11 -15.73 4.00
N LEU A 118 -10.00 -16.47 3.99
CA LEU A 118 -8.80 -16.09 4.72
C LEU A 118 -7.61 -16.54 3.88
N ASN A 119 -6.93 -15.56 3.30
CA ASN A 119 -5.75 -15.75 2.48
C ASN A 119 -4.76 -14.62 2.76
N LEU A 120 -3.48 -14.94 2.95
CA LEU A 120 -2.42 -13.94 3.16
C LEU A 120 -1.93 -13.30 1.85
N GLY A 121 -2.36 -13.81 0.70
CA GLY A 121 -1.96 -13.30 -0.60
C GLY A 121 -0.81 -14.11 -1.23
N SER A 122 -0.37 -13.66 -2.40
CA SER A 122 0.65 -14.36 -3.20
C SER A 122 2.09 -13.97 -2.83
N LEU A 123 2.28 -12.82 -2.19
CA LEU A 123 3.60 -12.28 -1.89
C LEU A 123 4.07 -12.69 -0.49
N PRO A 124 5.19 -13.41 -0.37
CA PRO A 124 5.78 -13.75 0.92
C PRO A 124 6.38 -12.52 1.61
N PRO A 125 6.60 -12.58 2.93
CA PRO A 125 7.42 -11.60 3.63
C PRO A 125 8.87 -11.68 3.15
N THR A 126 9.55 -10.52 3.14
CA THR A 126 10.96 -10.38 2.79
C THR A 126 11.77 -10.04 4.03
N PHE A 127 12.79 -10.83 4.31
CA PHE A 127 13.75 -10.58 5.37
C PHE A 127 14.79 -9.57 4.90
N GLN A 128 14.86 -8.44 5.61
CA GLN A 128 15.77 -7.33 5.35
C GLN A 128 17.15 -7.55 5.95
N GLY A 129 17.29 -8.47 6.90
CA GLY A 129 18.55 -8.84 7.52
C GLY A 129 18.34 -9.40 8.92
N MET A 130 19.39 -10.02 9.46
CA MET A 130 19.40 -10.55 10.83
C MET A 130 20.63 -10.06 11.55
N LYS A 131 20.45 -9.72 12.83
CA LYS A 131 21.54 -9.39 13.74
C LYS A 131 21.60 -10.45 14.84
N VAL A 132 22.79 -10.97 15.08
CA VAL A 132 23.02 -12.03 16.06
C VAL A 132 23.83 -11.48 17.22
N TYR A 133 23.35 -11.66 18.44
CA TYR A 133 24.04 -11.30 19.67
C TYR A 133 24.41 -12.58 20.40
N SER A 134 25.65 -12.65 20.87
CA SER A 134 26.09 -13.71 21.80
C SER A 134 26.14 -13.11 23.21
N THR A 135 25.45 -13.74 24.15
CA THR A 135 25.41 -13.32 25.55
C THR A 135 26.45 -14.12 26.35
N ASP A 136 26.96 -13.53 27.44
CA ASP A 136 27.91 -14.20 28.34
C ASP A 136 27.33 -15.49 28.97
N GLU A 137 26.00 -15.61 29.02
CA GLU A 137 25.27 -16.78 29.51
C GLU A 137 25.17 -17.93 28.49
N LYS A 138 25.96 -17.90 27.39
CA LYS A 138 25.90 -18.84 26.27
C LYS A 138 24.54 -18.87 25.56
N GLU A 139 23.83 -17.75 25.61
CA GLU A 139 22.60 -17.54 24.85
C GLU A 139 22.91 -16.85 23.53
N LEU A 140 22.13 -17.17 22.51
CA LEU A 140 22.25 -16.58 21.18
C LEU A 140 20.92 -15.92 20.82
N ILE A 141 20.92 -14.60 20.73
CA ILE A 141 19.75 -13.80 20.41
C ILE A 141 19.81 -13.45 18.92
N MET A 142 18.76 -13.77 18.19
CA MET A 142 18.64 -13.46 16.76
C MET A 142 17.51 -12.47 16.55
N GLU A 143 17.86 -11.23 16.20
CA GLU A 143 16.90 -10.20 15.82
C GLU A 143 16.70 -10.25 14.30
N LEU A 144 15.45 -10.42 13.88
CA LEU A 144 15.11 -10.62 12.47
C LEU A 144 14.21 -9.48 12.01
N SER A 145 14.69 -8.72 11.02
CA SER A 145 13.87 -7.66 10.43
C SER A 145 13.18 -8.16 9.16
N MET A 146 11.85 -8.06 9.13
CA MET A 146 11.05 -8.44 7.97
C MET A 146 10.10 -7.32 7.53
N LYS A 147 9.90 -7.25 6.21
CA LYS A 147 8.87 -6.43 5.56
C LYS A 147 7.86 -7.33 4.90
N TRP A 148 6.58 -7.01 5.03
CA TRP A 148 5.53 -7.71 4.32
C TRP A 148 4.61 -6.74 3.60
N ALA A 149 4.61 -6.85 2.26
CA ALA A 149 3.77 -6.09 1.34
C ALA A 149 2.83 -7.04 0.58
N GLY A 150 2.20 -7.95 1.32
CA GLY A 150 1.24 -8.91 0.78
C GLY A 150 -0.08 -8.26 0.37
N ASN A 151 -0.86 -9.00 -0.41
CA ASN A 151 -2.25 -8.69 -0.77
C ASN A 151 -3.20 -9.66 -0.04
N PRO A 152 -3.34 -9.59 1.30
CA PRO A 152 -4.23 -10.48 2.02
C PRO A 152 -5.68 -10.21 1.65
N ASN A 153 -6.47 -11.28 1.56
CA ASN A 153 -7.92 -11.22 1.44
C ASN A 153 -8.55 -11.92 2.65
N ILE A 154 -9.18 -11.12 3.51
CA ILE A 154 -9.82 -11.60 4.73
C ILE A 154 -11.26 -11.13 4.71
N ILE A 155 -12.19 -12.08 4.58
CA ILE A 155 -13.63 -11.85 4.57
C ILE A 155 -14.22 -12.56 5.79
N VAL A 156 -14.82 -11.77 6.67
CA VAL A 156 -15.47 -12.24 7.89
C VAL A 156 -16.97 -12.03 7.76
N ALA A 157 -17.73 -13.09 7.95
CA ALA A 157 -19.18 -13.03 8.00
C ALA A 157 -19.67 -13.05 9.43
N VAL A 158 -20.53 -12.10 9.74
CA VAL A 158 -21.20 -11.95 11.02
C VAL A 158 -22.68 -12.19 10.80
N LYS A 159 -23.27 -13.14 11.53
CA LYS A 159 -24.72 -13.34 11.57
C LYS A 159 -25.24 -12.84 12.91
N ALA A 160 -26.25 -11.98 12.88
CA ALA A 160 -26.93 -11.48 14.07
C ALA A 160 -28.39 -11.15 13.74
N PHE A 161 -29.32 -11.53 14.62
CA PHE A 161 -30.76 -11.23 14.48
C PHE A 161 -31.35 -11.67 13.13
N GLY A 162 -30.86 -12.79 12.57
CA GLY A 162 -31.28 -13.28 11.25
C GLY A 162 -30.71 -12.53 10.04
N LEU A 163 -29.88 -11.50 10.26
CA LEU A 163 -29.16 -10.78 9.21
C LEU A 163 -27.73 -11.31 9.08
N ARG A 164 -27.23 -11.44 7.84
CA ARG A 164 -25.83 -11.78 7.52
C ARG A 164 -25.14 -10.55 6.95
N ALA A 165 -24.11 -10.07 7.64
CA ALA A 165 -23.23 -9.02 7.18
C ALA A 165 -21.84 -9.60 6.89
N THR A 166 -21.23 -9.19 5.77
CA THR A 166 -19.87 -9.58 5.40
C THR A 166 -18.96 -8.36 5.46
N VAL A 167 -17.86 -8.47 6.20
CA VAL A 167 -16.83 -7.44 6.31
C VAL A 167 -15.60 -7.94 5.59
N GLN A 168 -15.18 -7.21 4.56
CA GLN A 168 -13.91 -7.45 3.88
C GLN A 168 -12.86 -6.47 4.40
N LEU A 169 -11.73 -6.98 4.87
CA LEU A 169 -10.62 -6.16 5.29
C LEU A 169 -9.74 -5.82 4.09
N LEU A 170 -9.90 -4.60 3.58
CA LEU A 170 -8.98 -3.97 2.64
C LEU A 170 -7.99 -3.12 3.43
N ILE A 171 -6.93 -3.72 3.96
CA ILE A 171 -5.83 -2.95 4.56
C ILE A 171 -4.51 -3.40 3.95
N CYS A 172 -3.90 -2.51 3.17
CA CYS A 172 -2.50 -2.56 2.78
C CYS A 172 -1.79 -1.32 3.33
N LYS A 173 -1.10 -1.48 4.45
CA LYS A 173 0.09 -0.69 4.77
C LYS A 173 1.20 -1.69 5.07
N CYS A 174 2.36 -1.51 4.43
CA CYS A 174 3.55 -2.32 4.67
C CYS A 174 3.71 -2.61 6.16
N LEU A 175 3.55 -3.87 6.54
CA LEU A 175 3.73 -4.27 7.93
C LEU A 175 5.25 -4.40 8.15
N LEU A 176 5.79 -3.46 8.93
CA LEU A 176 7.15 -3.52 9.43
C LEU A 176 7.12 -4.24 10.76
N LEU A 177 7.53 -5.51 10.76
CA LEU A 177 7.76 -6.26 11.99
C LEU A 177 9.27 -6.26 12.24
N ARG A 178 9.67 -5.64 13.36
CA ARG A 178 10.97 -5.84 13.99
C ARG A 178 10.71 -6.72 15.20
N ALA A 179 11.24 -7.94 15.16
CA ALA A 179 11.15 -8.91 16.25
C ALA A 179 12.55 -9.22 16.74
#